data_AF-A0A9Q1IUI7-F1
#
_entry.id   AF-A0A9Q1IUI7-F1
#
_cell.length_a   1.000
_cell.length_b   1.000
_cell.length_c   1.000
_cell.angle_alpha   90.00
_cell.angle_beta   90.00
_cell.angle_gamma   90.00
#
_symmetry.space_group_name_H-M   'P 1'
#
loop_
_entity.id
_entity.type
_entity.pdbx_description
1 polymer ?
#
loop_
_entity_poly.entity_id
_entity_poly.type
_entity_poly.pdbx_seq_one_letter_code
_entity_poly.pdbx_strand_id
1 'polypeptide(L)'
;MAPYTLLLLLVLLTGISCAHFGGGLMTYHPRGQDQYGFILVDLHFRQNYLGSCTLSNDWKCSSGDCGNIISSDIKALSSGNEACQSEGILAVNVSTNNVFEMR
;
A
#
# COMPACT_ATOMS: atom_id res chain seq x y z
N MET A 1 -38.81 9.25 -23.83
CA MET A 1 -37.64 9.86 -23.16
C MET A 1 -37.66 9.45 -21.70
N ALA A 2 -36.97 8.38 -21.29
CA ALA A 2 -36.76 8.03 -19.86
C ALA A 2 -35.94 6.74 -19.56
N PRO A 3 -35.72 5.75 -20.46
CA PRO A 3 -35.05 4.52 -20.04
C PRO A 3 -33.55 4.75 -19.77
N TYR A 4 -32.93 5.65 -20.54
CA TYR A 4 -31.54 6.06 -20.36
C TYR A 4 -31.31 6.78 -19.03
N THR A 5 -32.25 7.62 -18.60
CA THR A 5 -32.16 8.39 -17.36
C THR A 5 -32.21 7.47 -16.14
N LEU A 6 -33.10 6.46 -16.17
CA LEU A 6 -33.19 5.44 -15.12
C LEU A 6 -31.93 4.58 -15.06
N LEU A 7 -31.40 4.17 -16.22
CA LEU A 7 -30.16 3.40 -16.32
C LEU A 7 -28.96 4.18 -15.77
N LEU A 8 -28.86 5.47 -16.09
CA LEU A 8 -27.82 6.36 -15.55
C LEU A 8 -27.92 6.52 -14.03
N LEU A 9 -29.14 6.66 -13.49
CA LEU A 9 -29.37 6.72 -12.04
C LEU A 9 -28.97 5.42 -11.33
N LEU A 10 -29.28 4.27 -11.92
CA LEU A 10 -28.87 2.95 -11.39
C LEU A 10 -27.33 2.80 -11.38
N VAL A 11 -26.64 3.27 -12.42
CA VAL A 11 -25.16 3.24 -12.49
C VAL A 11 -24.53 4.14 -11.41
N LEU A 12 -25.12 5.31 -11.16
CA LEU A 12 -24.71 6.23 -10.08
C LEU A 12 -24.94 5.63 -8.67
N LEU A 13 -26.03 4.90 -8.48
CA LEU A 13 -26.36 4.24 -7.20
C LEU A 13 -25.46 3.03 -6.91
N THR A 14 -24.89 2.40 -7.93
CA THR A 14 -23.86 1.35 -7.77
C THR A 14 -22.46 1.92 -7.58
N GLY A 15 -22.32 3.18 -7.16
CA GLY A 15 -21.07 3.88 -6.91
C GLY A 15 -20.12 3.12 -5.98
N ILE A 16 -19.34 2.24 -6.59
CA ILE A 16 -18.06 1.65 -6.23
C ILE A 16 -17.61 1.96 -4.79
N SER A 17 -17.81 1.01 -3.87
CA SER A 17 -17.04 0.97 -2.62
C SER A 17 -15.67 0.35 -2.93
N CYS A 18 -14.76 1.13 -3.50
CA CYS A 18 -13.37 0.72 -3.59
C CYS A 18 -12.68 1.16 -2.30
N ALA A 19 -11.90 0.27 -1.69
CA ALA A 19 -10.98 0.66 -0.63
C ALA A 19 -9.92 1.57 -1.26
N HIS A 20 -10.03 2.88 -1.07
CA HIS A 20 -9.12 3.83 -1.67
C HIS A 20 -7.97 4.13 -0.71
N PHE A 21 -6.73 4.00 -1.18
CA PHE A 21 -5.56 4.44 -0.45
C PHE A 21 -5.68 5.94 -0.15
N GLY A 22 -5.85 6.28 1.12
CA GLY A 22 -5.98 7.64 1.63
C GLY A 22 -4.64 8.31 1.95
N GLY A 23 -3.55 7.55 1.87
CA GLY A 23 -2.20 8.01 2.18
C GLY A 23 -1.60 7.33 3.42
N GLY A 24 -0.31 7.53 3.58
CA GLY A 24 0.45 6.90 4.65
C GLY A 24 1.83 7.51 4.83
N LEU A 25 2.61 6.90 5.71
CA LEU A 25 4.01 7.20 5.92
C LEU A 25 4.80 5.88 5.96
N MET A 26 6.04 5.94 5.50
CA MET A 26 6.97 4.82 5.53
C MET A 26 8.31 5.30 6.08
N THR A 27 8.97 4.42 6.83
CA THR A 27 10.30 4.62 7.41
C THR A 27 11.20 3.45 7.05
N TYR A 28 12.47 3.75 6.82
CA TYR A 28 13.48 2.81 6.31
C TYR A 28 14.45 2.42 7.42
N HIS A 29 14.58 1.12 7.68
CA HIS A 29 15.49 0.58 8.69
C HIS A 29 16.46 -0.42 8.06
N PRO A 30 17.69 0.00 7.68
CA PRO A 30 18.70 -0.89 7.14
C PRO A 30 19.12 -1.96 8.18
N ARG A 31 19.23 -3.22 7.75
CA ARG A 31 19.70 -4.35 8.57
C ARG A 31 21.12 -4.81 8.27
N GLY A 32 21.73 -4.28 7.20
CA GLY A 32 23.03 -4.71 6.70
C GLY A 32 22.92 -5.32 5.31
N GLN A 33 23.89 -6.17 4.96
CA GLN A 33 23.94 -6.86 3.67
C GLN A 33 23.84 -8.38 3.84
N ASP A 34 23.25 -9.07 2.87
CA ASP A 34 23.29 -10.53 2.81
C ASP A 34 24.61 -11.06 2.21
N GLN A 35 24.73 -12.39 2.16
CA GLN A 35 25.86 -13.10 1.57
C GLN A 35 26.07 -12.82 0.07
N TYR A 36 25.08 -12.24 -0.61
CA TYR A 36 25.12 -11.91 -2.03
C TYR A 36 25.36 -10.41 -2.27
N GLY A 37 25.50 -9.62 -1.20
CA GLY A 37 25.74 -8.18 -1.26
C GLY A 37 24.49 -7.31 -1.41
N PHE A 38 23.29 -7.90 -1.40
CA PHE A 38 22.06 -7.10 -1.37
C PHE A 38 21.88 -6.47 0.01
N ILE A 39 21.39 -5.24 0.04
CA ILE A 39 21.11 -4.52 1.27
C ILE A 39 19.73 -4.94 1.76
N LEU A 40 19.66 -5.46 2.98
CA LEU A 40 18.40 -5.77 3.64
C LEU A 40 17.86 -4.53 4.32
N VAL A 41 16.59 -4.21 4.08
CA VAL A 41 15.92 -3.06 4.68
C VAL A 41 14.55 -3.50 5.20
N ASP A 42 14.21 -3.12 6.43
CA ASP A 42 12.86 -3.22 6.96
C ASP A 42 12.12 -1.90 6.75
N LEU A 43 11.03 -1.97 6.00
CA LEU A 43 10.15 -0.85 5.69
C LEU A 43 8.98 -0.86 6.66
N HIS A 44 8.97 0.06 7.60
CA HIS A 44 7.88 0.20 8.57
C HIS A 44 6.93 1.26 8.06
N PHE A 45 5.67 0.89 7.82
CA PHE A 45 4.69 1.81 7.26
C PHE A 45 3.38 1.82 8.06
N ARG A 46 2.69 2.96 7.96
CA ARG A 46 1.30 3.12 8.36
C ARG A 46 0.53 3.74 7.22
N GLN A 47 -0.66 3.23 6.95
CA GLN A 47 -1.49 3.69 5.85
C GLN A 47 -2.97 3.72 6.23
N ASN A 48 -3.70 4.59 5.55
CA ASN A 48 -5.13 4.79 5.74
C ASN A 48 -5.86 4.40 4.46
N TYR A 49 -7.04 3.81 4.62
CA TYR A 49 -7.97 3.52 3.54
C TYR A 49 -9.31 4.16 3.82
N LEU A 50 -9.92 4.72 2.79
CA LEU A 50 -11.36 4.99 2.77
C LEU A 50 -12.05 3.68 2.36
N GLY A 51 -12.97 3.19 3.18
CA GLY A 51 -13.61 1.88 3.02
C GLY A 51 -13.04 0.80 3.95
N SER A 52 -13.28 -0.46 3.58
CA SER A 52 -12.80 -1.62 4.33
C SER A 52 -11.27 -1.76 4.28
N CYS A 53 -10.71 -2.49 5.25
CA CYS A 53 -9.28 -2.74 5.28
C CYS A 53 -8.84 -3.63 4.11
N THR A 54 -8.00 -3.08 3.23
CA THR A 54 -7.11 -3.90 2.41
C THR A 54 -5.84 -4.13 3.22
N LEU A 55 -5.66 -5.36 3.73
CA LEU A 55 -4.43 -5.76 4.42
C LEU A 55 -3.31 -6.08 3.40
N SER A 56 -3.13 -5.18 2.43
CA SER A 56 -2.15 -5.27 1.36
C SER A 56 -1.09 -4.19 1.50
N ASN A 57 0.07 -4.44 0.88
CA ASN A 57 1.04 -3.40 0.60
C ASN A 57 0.64 -2.65 -0.67
N ASP A 58 0.11 -1.45 -0.50
CA ASP A 58 -0.29 -0.61 -1.64
C ASP A 58 0.84 0.30 -2.13
N TRP A 59 1.92 0.42 -1.37
CA TRP A 59 3.12 1.14 -1.79
C TRP A 59 3.70 0.51 -3.07
N LYS A 60 3.77 1.31 -4.13
CA LYS A 60 4.36 0.94 -5.43
C LYS A 60 5.69 1.64 -5.60
N CYS A 61 6.60 0.97 -6.29
CA CYS A 61 7.85 1.59 -6.70
C CYS A 61 7.58 2.62 -7.81
N SER A 62 7.91 3.88 -7.54
CA SER A 62 7.76 5.01 -8.45
C SER A 62 9.04 5.22 -9.26
N SER A 63 10.21 5.13 -8.62
CA SER A 63 11.51 5.29 -9.28
C SER A 63 12.64 4.63 -8.51
N GLY A 64 13.73 4.33 -9.22
CA GLY A 64 14.94 3.70 -8.65
C GLY A 64 14.75 2.21 -8.37
N ASP A 65 15.55 1.70 -7.44
CA ASP A 65 15.51 0.32 -6.97
C ASP A 65 14.83 0.25 -5.60
N CYS A 66 13.53 -0.03 -5.59
CA CYS A 66 12.76 -0.23 -4.35
C CYS A 66 12.94 -1.63 -3.75
N GLY A 67 13.73 -2.50 -4.41
CA GLY A 67 14.01 -3.85 -3.99
C GLY A 67 12.88 -4.84 -4.24
N ASN A 68 13.12 -6.09 -3.88
CA ASN A 68 12.08 -7.13 -3.89
C ASN A 68 11.62 -7.41 -2.46
N ILE A 69 10.31 -7.58 -2.29
CA ILE A 69 9.72 -7.93 -1.00
C ILE A 69 10.02 -9.41 -0.72
N ILE A 70 10.75 -9.66 0.35
CA ILE A 70 11.10 -11.00 0.83
C ILE A 70 10.05 -11.50 1.83
N SER A 71 9.57 -10.60 2.70
CA SER A 71 8.49 -10.90 3.64
C SER A 71 7.66 -9.66 3.94
N SER A 72 6.41 -9.89 4.35
CA SER A 72 5.48 -8.84 4.74
C SER A 72 4.67 -9.29 5.95
N ASP A 73 4.52 -8.39 6.92
CA ASP A 73 3.58 -8.54 8.03
C ASP A 73 2.74 -7.27 8.12
N ILE A 74 1.41 -7.39 8.03
CA ILE A 74 0.49 -6.25 7.94
C ILE A 74 -0.72 -6.54 8.83
N LYS A 75 -1.06 -5.58 9.69
CA LYS A 75 -2.20 -5.66 10.60
C LYS A 75 -3.08 -4.42 10.51
N ALA A 76 -4.38 -4.59 10.70
CA ALA A 76 -5.27 -3.47 10.92
C ALA A 76 -5.02 -2.89 12.32
N LEU A 77 -4.85 -1.57 12.39
CA LEU A 77 -4.90 -0.80 13.64
C LEU A 77 -6.34 -0.41 13.98
N SER A 78 -7.14 -0.12 12.97
CA SER A 78 -8.58 0.10 13.10
C SER A 78 -9.30 -0.45 11.88
N SER A 79 -10.45 -1.08 12.10
CA SER A 79 -11.26 -1.69 11.05
C SER A 79 -12.69 -1.16 11.10
N GLY A 80 -12.98 -0.17 10.27
CA GLY A 80 -14.32 0.32 10.00
C GLY A 80 -14.75 0.00 8.56
N ASN A 81 -16.05 0.13 8.31
CA ASN A 81 -16.60 -0.01 6.94
C ASN A 81 -16.35 1.25 6.09
N GLU A 82 -16.18 2.40 6.74
CA GLU A 82 -15.98 3.70 6.07
C GLU A 82 -14.52 4.14 6.05
N ALA A 83 -13.73 3.70 7.03
CA ALA A 83 -12.31 3.98 7.11
C ALA A 83 -11.58 2.85 7.83
N CYS A 84 -10.36 2.60 7.39
CA CYS A 84 -9.45 1.65 8.00
C CYS A 84 -8.04 2.23 8.11
N GLN A 85 -7.33 1.87 9.17
CA GLN A 85 -5.90 2.12 9.28
C GLN A 85 -5.16 0.79 9.42
N SER A 86 -4.05 0.64 8.72
CA SER A 86 -3.15 -0.51 8.89
C SER A 86 -1.70 -0.08 9.11
N GLU A 87 -0.97 -0.96 9.77
CA GLU A 87 0.47 -0.87 10.00
C GLU A 87 1.10 -2.14 9.45
N GLY A 88 2.30 -2.02 8.88
CA GLY A 88 3.03 -3.19 8.45
C GLY A 88 4.54 -2.98 8.40
N ILE A 89 5.22 -4.12 8.28
CA ILE A 89 6.66 -4.23 8.10
C ILE A 89 6.88 -5.04 6.82
N LEU A 90 7.64 -4.49 5.87
CA LEU A 90 8.11 -5.23 4.70
C LEU A 90 9.62 -5.43 4.84
N ALA A 91 10.10 -6.66 4.74
CA ALA A 91 11.52 -6.91 4.53
C ALA A 91 11.79 -6.89 3.02
N VAL A 92 12.69 -6.02 2.58
CA VAL A 92 13.08 -5.91 1.17
C VAL A 92 14.57 -6.12 0.99
N ASN A 93 14.96 -6.63 -0.18
CA ASN A 93 16.34 -6.62 -0.65
C ASN A 93 16.51 -5.57 -1.76
N VAL A 94 17.35 -4.57 -1.52
CA VAL A 94 17.73 -3.60 -2.55
C VAL A 94 19.14 -3.91 -3.04
N SER A 95 19.36 -3.78 -4.34
CA SER A 95 20.65 -4.00 -4.99
C SER A 95 21.60 -2.81 -4.87
N THR A 96 21.07 -1.61 -4.62
CA THR A 96 21.87 -0.37 -4.49
C THR A 96 21.42 0.48 -3.30
N ASN A 97 22.30 1.36 -2.80
CA ASN A 97 21.96 2.36 -1.78
C ASN A 97 21.55 3.72 -2.40
N ASN A 98 21.27 3.73 -3.71
CA ASN A 98 20.86 4.94 -4.41
C ASN A 98 19.48 5.40 -3.94
N VAL A 99 19.15 6.66 -4.19
CA VAL A 99 17.82 7.20 -3.91
C VAL A 99 16.79 6.45 -4.76
N PHE A 100 15.70 6.01 -4.12
CA PHE A 100 14.53 5.42 -4.74
C PHE A 100 13.26 6.02 -4.13
N GLU A 101 12.12 5.83 -4.79
CA GLU A 101 10.84 6.41 -4.38
C GLU A 101 9.74 5.35 -4.38
N MET A 102 8.97 5.29 -3.29
CA MET A 102 7.72 4.53 -3.19
C MET A 102 6.52 5.47 -2.99
N ARG A 103 5.37 5.12 -3.58
CA ARG A 103 4.12 5.89 -3.53
C ARG A 103 2.91 5.02 -3.28
#